data_AF-A0A432F6Y9-F1
#
_entry.id   AF-A0A432F6Y9-F1
#
_cell.length_a   1.000
_cell.length_b   1.000
_cell.length_c   1.000
_cell.angle_alpha   90.00
_cell.angle_beta   90.00
_cell.angle_gamma   90.00
#
_symmetry.space_group_name_H-M   'P 1'
#
loop_
_entity.id
_entity.type
_entity.pdbx_description
1 polymer ?
#
loop_
_entity_poly.entity_id
_entity_poly.type
_entity_poly.pdbx_seq_one_letter_code
_entity_poly.pdbx_strand_id
1 'polypeptide(L)'
;VQKLLDRGYVIERKNYLFPTKLGKEVYNYLIRLKSAEKFVKEEFTRILEELMDKIERGEVHYIDVLKDLFEEVLRVEKYNLSS
;
A
#
# COMPACT_ATOMS: atom_id res chain seq x y z
N VAL A 1 -6.34 -11.18 2.03
CA VAL A 1 -6.08 -12.19 0.98
C VAL A 1 -7.20 -12.26 -0.06
N GLN A 2 -8.48 -12.37 0.33
CA GLN A 2 -9.62 -12.51 -0.60
C GLN A 2 -9.61 -11.50 -1.77
N LYS A 3 -9.40 -10.20 -1.50
CA LYS A 3 -9.31 -9.16 -2.54
C LYS A 3 -8.23 -9.42 -3.62
N LEU A 4 -7.13 -10.12 -3.29
CA LEU A 4 -6.07 -10.45 -4.25
C LEU A 4 -6.45 -11.66 -5.13
N LEU A 5 -7.21 -12.60 -4.57
CA LEU A 5 -7.79 -13.74 -5.29
C LEU A 5 -8.87 -13.26 -6.26
N ASP A 6 -9.80 -12.42 -5.79
CA ASP A 6 -10.90 -11.87 -6.59
C ASP A 6 -10.40 -11.06 -7.80
N ARG A 7 -9.26 -10.37 -7.63
CA ARG A 7 -8.61 -9.58 -8.68
C ARG A 7 -7.65 -10.39 -9.57
N GLY A 8 -7.49 -11.69 -9.31
CA GLY A 8 -6.61 -12.56 -10.08
C GLY A 8 -5.11 -12.23 -9.95
N TYR A 9 -4.70 -11.52 -8.89
CA TYR A 9 -3.29 -11.21 -8.64
C TYR A 9 -2.54 -12.41 -8.02
N VAL A 10 -3.27 -13.26 -7.31
CA VAL A 10 -2.78 -14.53 -6.79
C VAL A 10 -3.78 -15.64 -7.11
N ILE A 11 -3.28 -16.88 -7.20
CA ILE A 11 -4.10 -18.08 -7.26
C ILE A 11 -3.75 -18.99 -6.10
N GLU A 12 -4.73 -19.75 -5.62
CA GLU A 12 -4.53 -20.76 -4.59
C GLU A 12 -4.37 -22.15 -5.22
N ARG A 13 -3.34 -22.89 -4.81
CA ARG A 13 -3.17 -24.31 -5.16
C ARG A 13 -2.64 -25.05 -3.93
N LYS A 14 -3.32 -26.12 -3.52
CA LYS A 14 -2.93 -26.94 -2.35
C LYS A 14 -2.71 -26.09 -1.08
N ASN A 15 -3.57 -25.11 -0.81
CA ASN A 15 -3.45 -24.15 0.30
C ASN A 15 -2.21 -23.22 0.25
N TYR A 16 -1.52 -23.14 -0.89
CA TYR A 16 -0.44 -22.18 -1.11
C TYR A 16 -0.90 -21.10 -2.11
N LEU A 17 -0.49 -19.86 -1.85
CA LEU A 17 -0.73 -18.72 -2.74
C LEU A 17 0.42 -18.57 -3.73
N PHE A 18 0.10 -18.51 -5.02
CA PHE A 18 1.05 -18.29 -6.08
C PHE A 18 0.74 -16.99 -6.83
N PRO A 19 1.72 -16.11 -7.05
CA PRO A 19 1.50 -14.88 -7.80
C PRO A 19 1.26 -15.19 -9.29
N THR A 20 0.26 -14.55 -9.89
CA THR A 20 0.01 -14.65 -11.33
C THR A 20 0.93 -13.73 -12.12
N LYS A 21 0.96 -13.87 -13.45
CA LYS A 21 1.68 -12.93 -14.32
C LYS A 21 1.16 -11.50 -14.12
N LEU A 22 -0.16 -11.34 -14.09
CA LEU A 22 -0.81 -10.05 -13.81
C LEU A 22 -0.41 -9.49 -12.44
N GLY A 23 -0.44 -10.32 -11.39
CA GLY A 23 -0.04 -9.88 -10.05
C GLY A 23 1.41 -9.41 -9.99
N LYS A 24 2.32 -10.11 -10.68
CA LYS A 24 3.73 -9.69 -10.82
C LYS A 24 3.87 -8.38 -11.59
N GLU A 25 3.15 -8.20 -12.68
CA GLU A 25 3.20 -6.98 -13.49
C GLU A 25 2.67 -5.77 -12.72
N VAL A 26 1.53 -5.91 -12.02
CA VAL A 26 0.97 -4.86 -11.16
C VAL A 26 1.94 -4.51 -10.03
N TYR A 27 2.49 -5.52 -9.34
CA TYR A 27 3.47 -5.29 -8.29
C TYR A 27 4.72 -4.58 -8.85
N ASN A 28 5.27 -5.06 -9.96
CA ASN A 28 6.43 -4.46 -10.61
C ASN A 28 6.17 -3.04 -11.10
N TYR A 29 4.96 -2.73 -11.54
CA TYR A 29 4.55 -1.38 -11.90
C TYR A 29 4.54 -0.48 -10.66
N LEU A 30 3.94 -0.92 -9.56
CA LEU A 30 3.86 -0.16 -8.32
C LEU A 30 5.23 0.11 -7.69
N ILE A 31 6.15 -0.85 -7.69
CA ILE A 31 7.52 -0.62 -7.19
C ILE A 31 8.34 0.30 -8.11
N ARG A 32 8.02 0.35 -9.41
CA ARG A 32 8.71 1.23 -10.38
C ARG A 32 8.26 2.67 -10.28
N LEU A 33 7.03 2.91 -9.84
CA LEU A 33 6.60 4.22 -9.40
C LEU A 33 7.41 4.55 -8.14
N LYS A 34 8.55 5.25 -8.28
CA LYS A 34 9.39 5.69 -7.15
C LYS A 34 8.59 6.30 -6.01
N SER A 35 7.48 6.93 -6.39
CA SER A 35 6.55 7.61 -5.53
C SER A 35 5.63 6.66 -4.76
N ALA A 36 5.25 5.51 -5.35
CA ALA A 36 4.48 4.44 -4.72
C ALA A 36 5.35 3.38 -4.02
N GLU A 37 6.63 3.28 -4.38
CA GLU A 37 7.57 2.28 -3.87
C GLU A 37 7.62 2.26 -2.33
N LYS A 38 7.66 3.44 -1.70
CA LYS A 38 7.68 3.55 -0.23
C LYS A 38 6.40 3.02 0.43
N PHE A 39 5.26 3.14 -0.24
CA PHE A 39 3.95 2.75 0.27
C PHE A 39 3.64 1.27 0.08
N VAL A 40 4.36 0.57 -0.80
CA VAL A 40 4.21 -0.88 -1.03
C VAL A 40 5.24 -1.73 -0.30
N LYS A 41 6.06 -1.12 0.57
CA LYS A 41 7.01 -1.82 1.44
C LYS A 41 6.32 -2.33 2.71
N GLU A 42 6.84 -3.43 3.24
CA GLU A 42 6.38 -4.00 4.51
C GLU A 42 6.52 -3.01 5.67
N GLU A 43 7.60 -2.22 5.67
CA GLU A 43 7.84 -1.16 6.67
C GLU A 43 6.68 -0.16 6.74
N PHE A 44 6.19 0.32 5.60
CA PHE A 44 5.05 1.22 5.57
C PHE A 44 3.76 0.55 6.06
N THR A 45 3.57 -0.72 5.71
CA THR A 45 2.42 -1.51 6.21
C THR A 45 2.45 -1.58 7.75
N ARG A 46 3.62 -1.84 8.34
CA ARG A 46 3.81 -1.90 9.78
C ARG A 46 3.53 -0.56 10.47
N ILE A 47 4.06 0.54 9.92
CA ILE A 47 3.83 1.89 10.45
C ILE A 47 2.34 2.23 10.43
N LEU A 48 1.65 1.87 9.34
CA LEU A 48 0.22 2.13 9.20
C LEU A 48 -0.62 1.33 10.21
N GLU A 49 -0.28 0.05 10.44
CA GLU A 49 -0.92 -0.78 11.48
C GLU A 49 -0.72 -0.19 12.88
N GLU A 50 0.50 0.23 13.22
CA GLU A 50 0.77 0.89 14.51
C GLU A 50 -0.03 2.20 14.69
N LEU A 51 -0.22 2.98 13.62
CA LEU A 51 -1.04 4.19 13.65
C LEU A 51 -2.53 3.85 13.85
N MET A 52 -3.04 2.80 13.22
CA MET A 52 -4.41 2.33 13.42
C MET A 52 -4.64 1.92 14.88
N ASP A 53 -3.70 1.20 15.48
CA ASP A 53 -3.80 0.79 16.89
C ASP A 53 -3.79 2.01 17.84
N LYS A 54 -2.98 3.04 17.54
CA LYS A 54 -2.96 4.29 18.32
C LYS A 54 -4.27 5.06 18.21
N ILE A 55 -4.89 5.07 17.02
CA ILE A 55 -6.22 5.68 16.82
C ILE A 55 -7.26 4.91 17.64
N GLU A 56 -7.24 3.58 17.61
CA GLU A 56 -8.17 2.75 18.37
C GLU A 56 -8.07 3.02 19.88
N ARG A 57 -6.84 3.22 20.39
CA ARG A 57 -6.59 3.60 21.79
C ARG A 57 -6.90 5.08 22.11
N GLY A 58 -7.25 5.90 21.12
CA GLY A 58 -7.51 7.33 21.29
C GLY A 58 -6.25 8.17 21.53
N GLU A 59 -5.06 7.63 21.26
CA GLU A 59 -3.76 8.29 21.48
C GLU A 59 -3.46 9.33 20.38
N VAL A 60 -4.06 9.17 19.20
CA VAL A 60 -3.91 10.09 18.06
C VAL A 60 -5.26 10.30 17.37
N HIS A 61 -5.45 11.49 16.80
CA HIS A 61 -6.70 11.84 16.14
C HIS A 61 -6.66 11.46 14.65
N TYR A 62 -7.66 10.70 14.20
CA TYR A 62 -7.66 10.10 12.86
C TYR A 62 -7.62 11.14 11.72
N ILE A 63 -8.21 12.33 11.91
CA ILE A 63 -8.19 13.38 10.88
C ILE A 63 -6.77 13.86 10.59
N ASP A 64 -5.93 13.95 11.61
CA ASP A 64 -4.56 14.44 11.46
C ASP A 64 -3.70 13.40 10.74
N VAL A 65 -3.86 12.13 11.10
CA VAL A 65 -3.22 10.99 10.40
C VAL A 65 -3.62 10.94 8.92
N LEU A 66 -4.91 11.17 8.60
CA LEU A 66 -5.38 11.17 7.22
C LEU A 66 -4.82 12.34 6.41
N LYS A 67 -4.69 13.53 7.01
CA LYS A 67 -4.10 14.69 6.34
C LYS A 67 -2.64 14.44 6.01
N ASP A 68 -1.86 13.95 6.97
CA ASP A 68 -0.44 13.66 6.80
C ASP A 68 -0.23 12.61 5.70
N LEU A 69 -1.00 11.52 5.74
CA LEU A 69 -0.93 10.47 4.73
C LEU A 69 -1.31 10.99 3.33
N PHE A 70 -2.35 11.82 3.25
CA PHE A 70 -2.81 12.39 1.99
C PHE A 70 -1.79 13.36 1.39
N GLU A 71 -1.18 14.23 2.20
CA GLU A 71 -0.09 15.11 1.76
C GLU A 71 1.13 14.31 1.29
N GLU A 72 1.45 13.22 1.98
CA GLU A 72 2.57 12.35 1.63
C GLU A 72 2.35 11.66 0.26
N VAL A 73 1.12 11.23 -0.03
CA VAL A 73 0.71 10.62 -1.30
C VAL A 73 0.58 11.66 -2.42
N LEU A 74 0.08 12.86 -2.16
CA LEU A 74 -0.04 13.92 -3.18
C LEU A 74 1.30 14.60 -3.52
N ARG A 75 2.22 14.73 -2.56
CA ARG A 75 3.61 15.15 -2.87
C ARG A 75 4.20 14.25 -3.94
N VAL A 76 3.91 12.97 -3.85
CA VAL A 76 4.33 11.92 -4.77
C VAL A 76 3.79 12.13 -6.19
N GLU A 77 2.56 12.62 -6.36
CA GLU A 77 2.01 12.97 -7.68
C GLU A 77 2.61 14.25 -8.26
N LYS A 78 2.89 15.26 -7.41
CA LYS A 78 3.39 16.57 -7.86
C LYS A 78 4.79 16.51 -8.49
N TYR A 79 5.64 15.58 -8.06
CA TYR A 79 6.95 15.31 -8.69
C TYR A 79 6.84 14.70 -10.10
N ASN A 80 5.71 14.07 -10.45
CA ASN A 80 5.49 13.46 -11.77
C ASN A 80 5.02 14.47 -12.84
N LEU A 81 4.57 15.66 -12.44
CA LEU A 81 4.08 16.71 -13.36
C LEU A 81 5.14 17.75 -13.74
N SER A 82 6.30 17.73 -13.06
CA SER A 82 7.41 18.67 -13.24
C SER A 82 8.71 18.01 -13.71
N SER A 83 8.66 16.73 -14.08
CA SER A 83 9.71 15.98 -14.81
C SER A 83 9.20 15.58 -16.19
#